data_AF-A0A4Q5WDR6-F1
#
_entry.id   AF-A0A4Q5WDR6-F1
#
_cell.length_a   1.000
_cell.length_b   1.000
_cell.length_c   1.000
_cell.angle_alpha   90.00
_cell.angle_beta   90.00
_cell.angle_gamma   90.00
#
_symmetry.space_group_name_H-M   'P 1'
#
loop_
_entity.id
_entity.type
_entity.pdbx_description
1 polymer ?
#
loop_
_entity_poly.entity_id
_entity_poly.type
_entity_poly.pdbx_seq_one_letter_code
_entity_poly.pdbx_strand_id
1 'polypeptide(L)'
;MTLDTLHLLLLGIALVAAAAAFVFWQRKPPNTEHLTAELADRSKEVATLKAEVASQRQRAESAEKTEASVRASLEASEAKVAEAKTNTAALNDQLTKLRAEHSQALAEAARNTEREASFAREKEQLQKMQLESEGRFKALAEAALLKSQQQFVQIADETLKKHKEGAEGELGKMLKPISETFGQFQKKVDEIQKTSAEDRAKLEEQIRGVNESVIKTAGAANKLASALSTTRHGGRWGEETLRNVLEMSGLSPYADFTEQNSSETDKGRIRPDVIVRMPGGRELVIDSKVSLDDYLAASNESDPAKRHQHLAAHAQKVRAHVTGLARKDYWKGFSDRVDFV
;
A
#
# COMPACT_ATOMS: atom_id res chain seq x y z
N MET A 1 -62.34 -41.28 -122.50
CA MET A 1 -61.68 -40.21 -121.73
C MET A 1 -60.29 -40.69 -121.38
N THR A 2 -59.26 -40.03 -121.91
CA THR A 2 -57.86 -40.45 -121.81
C THR A 2 -57.33 -40.24 -120.39
N LEU A 3 -57.01 -41.31 -119.67
CA LEU A 3 -56.15 -41.20 -118.49
C LEU A 3 -54.74 -40.89 -118.98
N ASP A 4 -54.30 -39.68 -118.64
CA ASP A 4 -52.98 -39.16 -118.95
C ASP A 4 -51.90 -39.85 -118.10
N THR A 5 -50.75 -40.14 -118.70
CA THR A 5 -49.62 -40.87 -118.08
C THR A 5 -49.13 -40.23 -116.77
N LEU A 6 -49.33 -38.92 -116.60
CA LEU A 6 -49.03 -38.16 -115.38
C LEU A 6 -49.87 -38.63 -114.16
N HIS A 7 -51.12 -39.01 -114.37
CA HIS A 7 -52.03 -39.41 -113.28
C HIS A 7 -51.69 -40.80 -112.72
N LEU A 8 -51.21 -41.71 -113.58
CA LEU A 8 -50.72 -43.03 -113.17
C LEU A 8 -49.40 -42.92 -112.36
N LEU A 9 -48.53 -41.98 -112.72
CA LEU A 9 -47.26 -41.75 -112.04
C LEU A 9 -47.48 -41.12 -110.64
N LEU A 10 -48.40 -40.16 -110.52
CA LEU A 10 -48.79 -39.58 -109.23
C LEU A 10 -49.47 -40.60 -108.30
N LEU A 11 -50.30 -41.50 -108.84
CA LEU A 11 -50.93 -42.56 -108.07
C LEU A 11 -49.91 -43.58 -107.55
N GLY A 12 -48.88 -43.89 -108.35
CA GLY A 12 -47.75 -44.73 -107.95
C GLY A 12 -46.94 -44.12 -106.80
N ILE A 13 -46.61 -42.82 -106.88
CA ILE A 13 -45.88 -42.12 -105.81
C ILE A 13 -46.74 -42.03 -104.54
N ALA A 14 -48.04 -41.76 -104.66
CA ALA A 14 -48.96 -41.74 -103.52
C ALA A 14 -49.06 -43.10 -102.84
N LEU A 15 -49.07 -44.20 -103.61
CA LEU A 15 -49.06 -45.57 -103.07
C LEU A 15 -47.73 -45.91 -102.37
N VAL A 16 -46.59 -45.50 -102.92
CA VAL A 16 -45.28 -45.70 -102.29
C VAL A 16 -45.15 -44.87 -101.01
N ALA A 17 -45.63 -43.62 -101.01
CA ALA A 17 -45.66 -42.78 -99.82
C ALA A 17 -46.60 -43.35 -98.75
N ALA A 18 -47.78 -43.83 -99.15
CA ALA A 18 -48.72 -44.50 -98.25
C ALA A 18 -48.14 -45.81 -97.68
N ALA A 19 -47.45 -46.60 -98.50
CA ALA A 19 -46.77 -47.82 -98.06
C ALA A 19 -45.59 -47.51 -97.12
N ALA A 20 -44.81 -46.47 -97.40
CA ALA A 20 -43.73 -46.03 -96.53
C ALA A 20 -44.26 -45.48 -95.19
N ALA A 21 -45.34 -44.70 -95.22
CA ALA A 21 -46.03 -44.23 -94.02
C ALA A 21 -46.62 -45.40 -93.22
N PHE A 22 -47.19 -46.40 -93.89
CA PHE A 22 -47.72 -47.61 -93.25
C PHE A 22 -46.62 -48.47 -92.62
N VAL A 23 -45.49 -48.66 -93.29
CA VAL A 23 -44.32 -49.37 -92.74
C VAL A 23 -43.72 -48.59 -91.57
N PHE A 24 -43.66 -47.26 -91.65
CA PHE A 24 -43.19 -46.41 -90.55
C PHE A 24 -44.17 -46.43 -89.37
N TRP A 25 -45.48 -46.51 -89.64
CA TRP A 25 -46.53 -46.67 -88.62
C TRP A 25 -46.53 -48.07 -87.99
N GLN A 26 -46.15 -49.10 -88.73
CA GLN A 26 -45.99 -50.47 -88.21
C GLN A 26 -44.67 -50.71 -87.45
N ARG A 27 -43.70 -49.80 -87.53
CA ARG A 27 -42.50 -49.88 -86.69
C ARG A 27 -42.90 -49.56 -85.25
N LYS A 28 -43.00 -50.60 -84.41
CA LYS A 28 -43.15 -50.45 -82.96
C LYS A 28 -42.06 -49.50 -82.44
N PRO A 29 -42.40 -48.50 -81.61
CA PRO A 29 -41.39 -47.67 -80.98
C PRO A 29 -40.39 -48.57 -80.22
N PRO A 30 -39.09 -48.23 -80.19
CA PRO A 30 -38.12 -48.99 -79.43
C PRO A 30 -38.58 -49.11 -77.98
N ASN A 31 -38.43 -50.29 -77.39
CA ASN A 31 -38.90 -50.56 -76.03
C ASN A 31 -38.05 -49.78 -75.00
N THR A 32 -38.46 -48.55 -74.70
CA THR A 32 -37.79 -47.64 -73.75
C THR A 32 -38.15 -47.91 -72.30
N GLU A 33 -39.04 -48.87 -72.01
CA GLU A 33 -39.49 -49.16 -70.64
C GLU A 33 -38.32 -49.57 -69.74
N HIS A 34 -37.37 -50.35 -70.26
CA HIS A 34 -36.18 -50.77 -69.51
C HIS A 34 -35.25 -49.59 -69.17
N LEU A 35 -35.07 -48.65 -70.10
CA LEU A 35 -34.27 -47.43 -69.87
C LEU A 35 -34.95 -46.50 -68.86
N THR A 36 -36.28 -46.37 -68.92
CA THR A 36 -37.04 -45.59 -67.93
C THR A 36 -37.02 -46.23 -66.55
N ALA A 37 -37.03 -47.57 -66.47
CA ALA A 37 -36.91 -48.31 -65.22
C ALA A 37 -35.50 -48.18 -64.62
N GLU A 38 -34.44 -48.30 -65.43
CA GLU A 38 -33.05 -48.11 -64.98
C GLU A 38 -32.81 -46.65 -64.54
N LEU A 39 -33.35 -45.66 -65.25
CA LEU A 39 -33.24 -44.26 -64.88
C LEU A 39 -33.99 -43.95 -63.57
N ALA A 40 -35.15 -44.59 -63.36
CA ALA A 40 -35.89 -44.48 -62.11
C ALA A 40 -35.12 -45.11 -60.93
N ASP A 41 -34.49 -46.27 -61.14
CA ASP A 41 -33.71 -46.94 -60.10
C ASP A 41 -32.44 -46.18 -59.73
N ARG A 42 -31.66 -45.72 -60.73
CA ARG A 42 -30.52 -44.82 -60.52
C ARG A 42 -30.93 -43.51 -59.85
N SER A 43 -32.12 -42.97 -60.17
CA SER A 43 -32.61 -41.74 -59.53
C SER A 43 -32.91 -41.94 -58.04
N LYS A 44 -33.41 -43.13 -57.65
CA LYS A 44 -33.64 -43.51 -56.26
C LYS A 44 -32.30 -43.69 -55.53
N GLU A 45 -31.35 -44.37 -56.15
CA GLU A 45 -30.00 -44.58 -55.59
C GLU A 45 -29.26 -43.25 -55.39
N VAL A 46 -29.35 -42.33 -56.36
CA VAL A 46 -28.82 -40.97 -56.22
C VAL A 46 -29.53 -40.19 -55.10
N ALA A 47 -30.84 -40.38 -54.93
CA ALA A 47 -31.58 -39.73 -53.85
C ALA A 47 -31.18 -40.26 -52.46
N THR A 48 -30.99 -41.58 -52.31
CA THR A 48 -30.52 -42.19 -51.06
C THR A 48 -29.09 -41.77 -50.73
N LEU A 49 -28.19 -41.78 -51.71
CA LEU A 49 -26.81 -41.33 -51.53
C LEU A 49 -26.75 -39.84 -51.16
N LYS A 50 -27.58 -38.99 -51.78
CA LYS A 50 -27.68 -37.56 -51.41
C LYS A 50 -28.17 -37.37 -49.97
N ALA A 51 -29.14 -38.16 -49.53
CA ALA A 51 -29.65 -38.11 -48.16
C ALA A 51 -28.58 -38.56 -47.15
N GLU A 52 -27.80 -39.59 -47.48
CA GLU A 52 -26.72 -40.09 -46.64
C GLU A 52 -25.55 -39.10 -46.55
N VAL A 53 -25.14 -38.51 -47.68
CA VAL A 53 -24.13 -37.44 -47.69
C VAL A 53 -24.59 -36.22 -46.88
N ALA A 54 -25.87 -35.83 -46.97
CA ALA A 54 -26.42 -34.75 -46.17
C ALA A 54 -26.38 -35.07 -44.66
N SER A 55 -26.72 -36.31 -44.27
CA SER A 55 -26.65 -36.75 -42.88
C SER A 55 -25.22 -36.80 -42.35
N GLN A 56 -24.27 -37.31 -43.14
CA GLN A 56 -22.85 -37.32 -42.76
C GLN A 56 -22.28 -35.92 -42.62
N ARG A 57 -22.63 -35.00 -43.53
CA ARG A 57 -22.24 -33.59 -43.44
C ARG A 57 -22.77 -32.93 -42.18
N GLN A 58 -24.04 -33.16 -41.83
CA GLN A 58 -24.62 -32.63 -40.60
C GLN A 58 -23.94 -33.18 -39.34
N ARG A 59 -23.57 -34.47 -39.34
CA ARG A 59 -22.79 -35.07 -38.25
C ARG A 59 -21.39 -34.46 -38.14
N ALA A 60 -20.70 -34.27 -39.26
CA ALA A 60 -19.38 -33.63 -39.28
C ALA A 60 -19.45 -32.18 -38.76
N GLU A 61 -20.41 -31.38 -39.22
CA GLU A 61 -20.63 -30.01 -38.73
C GLU A 61 -20.97 -29.97 -37.23
N SER A 62 -21.71 -30.95 -36.73
CA SER A 62 -21.99 -31.06 -35.29
C SER A 62 -20.75 -31.46 -34.47
N ALA A 63 -19.92 -32.35 -35.00
CA ALA A 63 -18.68 -32.80 -34.37
C ALA A 63 -17.65 -31.65 -34.29
N GLU A 64 -17.47 -30.90 -35.39
CA GLU A 64 -16.60 -29.72 -35.42
C GLU A 64 -17.05 -28.66 -34.41
N LYS A 65 -18.36 -28.42 -34.28
CA LYS A 65 -18.89 -27.49 -33.25
C LYS A 65 -18.60 -27.98 -31.83
N THR A 66 -18.75 -29.27 -31.56
CA THR A 66 -18.43 -29.83 -30.24
C THR A 66 -16.94 -29.77 -29.93
N GLU A 67 -16.08 -30.07 -30.90
CA GLU A 67 -14.63 -30.01 -30.75
C GLU A 67 -14.17 -28.57 -30.49
N ALA A 68 -14.70 -27.60 -31.24
CA ALA A 68 -14.46 -26.18 -31.00
C ALA A 68 -14.90 -25.74 -29.60
N SER A 69 -16.08 -26.18 -29.14
CA SER A 69 -16.57 -25.87 -27.79
C SER A 69 -15.71 -26.50 -26.69
N VAL A 70 -15.25 -27.74 -26.86
CA VAL A 70 -14.39 -28.43 -25.88
C VAL A 70 -13.03 -27.75 -25.83
N ARG A 71 -12.45 -27.41 -26.98
CA ARG A 71 -11.18 -26.69 -27.06
C ARG A 71 -11.26 -25.32 -26.38
N ALA A 72 -12.31 -24.55 -26.64
CA ALA A 72 -12.53 -23.28 -25.97
C ALA A 72 -12.68 -23.42 -24.44
N SER A 73 -13.35 -24.49 -23.98
CA SER A 73 -13.50 -24.78 -22.55
C SER A 73 -12.17 -25.19 -21.91
N LEU A 74 -11.34 -25.97 -22.62
CA LEU A 74 -10.00 -26.36 -22.18
C LEU A 74 -9.08 -25.15 -22.04
N GLU A 75 -9.00 -24.31 -23.06
CA GLU A 75 -8.21 -23.07 -23.04
C GLU A 75 -8.65 -22.13 -21.89
N ALA A 76 -9.96 -22.01 -21.66
CA ALA A 76 -10.49 -21.24 -20.53
C ALA A 76 -10.14 -21.86 -19.17
N SER A 77 -10.11 -23.19 -19.06
CA SER A 77 -9.72 -23.88 -17.83
C SER A 77 -8.22 -23.74 -17.53
N GLU A 78 -7.38 -23.82 -18.56
CA GLU A 78 -5.93 -23.64 -18.45
C GLU A 78 -5.58 -22.21 -18.05
N ALA A 79 -6.27 -21.21 -18.61
CA ALA A 79 -6.13 -19.82 -18.20
C ALA A 79 -6.47 -19.61 -16.72
N LYS A 80 -7.58 -20.20 -16.23
CA LYS A 80 -7.95 -20.15 -14.81
C LYS A 80 -6.93 -20.83 -13.91
N VAL A 81 -6.38 -21.96 -14.34
CA VAL A 81 -5.32 -22.66 -13.58
C VAL A 81 -4.03 -21.83 -13.53
N ALA A 82 -3.67 -21.17 -14.63
CA ALA A 82 -2.51 -20.28 -14.66
C ALA A 82 -2.70 -19.09 -13.70
N GLU A 83 -3.88 -18.46 -13.71
CA GLU A 83 -4.23 -17.37 -12.79
C GLU A 83 -4.24 -17.83 -11.32
N ALA A 84 -4.78 -19.01 -11.03
CA ALA A 84 -4.75 -19.56 -9.68
C ALA A 84 -3.32 -19.84 -9.19
N LYS A 85 -2.42 -20.29 -10.08
CA LYS A 85 -0.99 -20.49 -9.77
C LYS A 85 -0.28 -19.17 -9.49
N THR A 86 -0.55 -18.11 -10.26
CA THR A 86 0.04 -16.78 -9.99
C THR A 86 -0.48 -16.20 -8.68
N ASN A 87 -1.78 -16.34 -8.41
CA ASN A 87 -2.38 -15.84 -7.16
C ASN A 87 -1.86 -16.59 -5.94
N THR A 88 -1.68 -17.91 -6.01
CA THR A 88 -1.10 -18.70 -4.91
C THR A 88 0.37 -18.38 -4.68
N ALA A 89 1.16 -18.13 -5.73
CA ALA A 89 2.53 -17.66 -5.60
C ALA A 89 2.60 -16.28 -4.93
N ALA A 90 1.76 -15.33 -5.34
CA ALA A 90 1.67 -14.00 -4.75
C ALA A 90 1.24 -14.06 -3.27
N LEU A 91 0.25 -14.90 -2.94
CA LEU A 91 -0.18 -15.09 -1.55
C LEU A 91 0.93 -15.66 -0.68
N ASN A 92 1.70 -16.63 -1.19
CA ASN A 92 2.82 -17.21 -0.45
C ASN A 92 3.94 -16.20 -0.20
N ASP A 93 4.21 -15.31 -1.16
CA ASP A 93 5.20 -14.24 -0.99
C ASP A 93 4.75 -13.24 0.11
N GLN A 94 3.48 -12.81 0.06
CA GLN A 94 2.89 -11.97 1.11
C GLN A 94 2.95 -12.64 2.49
N LEU A 95 2.67 -13.93 2.58
CA LEU A 95 2.68 -14.69 3.83
C LEU A 95 4.11 -14.83 4.37
N THR A 96 5.10 -14.95 3.49
CA THR A 96 6.53 -14.96 3.86
C THR A 96 6.97 -13.59 4.38
N LYS A 97 6.57 -12.51 3.70
CA LYS A 97 6.84 -11.13 4.15
C LYS A 97 6.20 -10.84 5.51
N LEU A 98 4.93 -11.19 5.70
CA LEU A 98 4.23 -10.97 6.96
C LEU A 98 4.83 -11.77 8.11
N ARG A 99 5.31 -13.00 7.86
CA ARG A 99 6.05 -13.79 8.85
C ARG A 99 7.37 -13.12 9.24
N ALA A 100 8.09 -12.55 8.28
CA ALA A 100 9.33 -11.82 8.55
C ALA A 100 9.06 -10.58 9.41
N GLU A 101 8.07 -9.78 9.06
CA GLU A 101 7.65 -8.59 9.83
C GLU A 101 7.22 -8.96 11.26
N HIS A 102 6.41 -10.02 11.41
CA HIS A 102 5.99 -10.49 12.73
C HIS A 102 7.17 -11.00 13.57
N SER A 103 8.12 -11.71 12.96
CA SER A 103 9.34 -12.16 13.66
C SER A 103 10.21 -11.00 14.12
N GLN A 104 10.29 -9.94 13.32
CA GLN A 104 11.02 -8.72 13.67
C GLN A 104 10.31 -7.97 14.82
N ALA A 105 8.98 -7.82 14.73
CA ALA A 105 8.20 -7.19 15.79
C ALA A 105 8.32 -7.92 17.13
N LEU A 106 8.33 -9.27 17.12
CA LEU A 106 8.58 -10.06 18.33
C LEU A 106 10.00 -9.85 18.88
N ALA A 107 11.02 -9.77 18.02
CA ALA A 107 12.39 -9.50 18.45
C ALA A 107 12.54 -8.10 19.06
N GLU A 108 11.86 -7.09 18.49
CA GLU A 108 11.84 -5.74 19.02
C GLU A 108 11.09 -5.66 20.35
N ALA A 109 9.96 -6.35 20.48
CA ALA A 109 9.22 -6.46 21.74
C ALA A 109 10.10 -7.12 22.83
N ALA A 110 10.78 -8.22 22.52
CA ALA A 110 11.70 -8.87 23.44
C ALA A 110 12.82 -7.93 23.89
N ARG A 111 13.45 -7.20 22.96
CA ARG A 111 14.48 -6.19 23.29
C ARG A 111 13.96 -5.06 24.17
N ASN A 112 12.72 -4.61 23.96
CA ASN A 112 12.11 -3.58 24.79
C ASN A 112 11.82 -4.08 26.20
N THR A 113 11.29 -5.31 26.35
CA THR A 113 11.09 -5.91 27.68
C THR A 113 12.40 -6.10 28.44
N GLU A 114 13.48 -6.46 27.75
CA GLU A 114 14.81 -6.59 28.35
C GLU A 114 15.36 -5.23 28.81
N ARG A 115 15.18 -4.18 27.99
CA ARG A 115 15.56 -2.79 28.34
C ARG A 115 14.78 -2.26 29.54
N GLU A 116 13.48 -2.54 29.62
CA GLU A 116 12.66 -2.17 30.78
C GLU A 116 13.14 -2.89 32.04
N ALA A 117 13.44 -4.19 31.94
CA ALA A 117 13.98 -4.97 33.05
C ALA A 117 15.40 -4.52 33.46
N SER A 118 16.24 -4.08 32.53
CA SER A 118 17.56 -3.52 32.86
C SER A 118 17.43 -2.16 33.53
N PHE A 119 16.54 -1.30 33.04
CA PHE A 119 16.29 0.02 33.61
C PHE A 119 15.70 -0.09 35.03
N ALA A 120 14.79 -1.03 35.26
CA ALA A 120 14.26 -1.31 36.59
C ALA A 120 15.36 -1.76 37.58
N ARG A 121 16.25 -2.65 37.14
CA ARG A 121 17.39 -3.11 37.94
C ARG A 121 18.38 -1.99 38.27
N GLU A 122 18.70 -1.16 37.29
CA GLU A 122 19.58 -0.01 37.47
C GLU A 122 18.99 1.00 38.46
N LYS A 123 17.69 1.31 38.33
CA LYS A 123 16.98 2.18 39.26
C LYS A 123 17.00 1.64 40.69
N GLU A 124 16.78 0.33 40.87
CA GLU A 124 16.85 -0.31 42.19
C GLU A 124 18.27 -0.24 42.78
N GLN A 125 19.29 -0.46 41.95
CA GLN A 125 20.69 -0.35 42.37
C GLN A 125 21.05 1.07 42.82
N LEU A 126 20.62 2.09 42.07
CA LEU A 126 20.83 3.49 42.44
C LEU A 126 20.13 3.83 43.76
N GLN A 127 18.90 3.36 43.96
CA GLN A 127 18.18 3.56 45.22
C GLN A 127 18.91 2.90 46.40
N LYS A 128 19.42 1.67 46.23
CA LYS A 128 20.22 0.98 47.24
C LYS A 128 21.51 1.72 47.55
N MET A 129 22.25 2.16 46.54
CA MET A 129 23.47 2.96 46.72
C MET A 129 23.20 4.27 47.45
N GLN A 130 22.07 4.93 47.17
CA GLN A 130 21.70 6.17 47.83
C GLN A 130 21.34 5.96 49.31
N LEU A 131 20.53 4.95 49.62
CA LEU A 131 20.24 4.53 50.99
C LEU A 131 21.50 4.16 51.77
N GLU A 132 22.40 3.40 51.16
CA GLU A 132 23.67 3.03 51.78
C GLU A 132 24.57 4.26 52.02
N SER A 133 24.63 5.17 51.06
CA SER A 133 25.39 6.43 51.20
C SER A 133 24.82 7.30 52.32
N GLU A 134 23.50 7.43 52.43
CA GLU A 134 22.85 8.14 53.54
C GLU A 134 23.15 7.49 54.90
N GLY A 135 23.10 6.16 54.97
CA GLY A 135 23.46 5.40 56.17
C GLY A 135 24.92 5.61 56.58
N ARG A 136 25.85 5.49 55.63
CA ARG A 136 27.29 5.74 55.85
C ARG A 136 27.54 7.18 56.29
N PHE A 137 26.84 8.16 55.70
CA PHE A 137 26.96 9.56 56.08
C PHE A 137 26.50 9.80 57.52
N LYS A 138 25.35 9.24 57.93
CA LYS A 138 24.88 9.32 59.33
C LYS A 138 25.87 8.70 60.31
N ALA A 139 26.37 7.49 60.01
CA ALA A 139 27.34 6.82 60.86
C ALA A 139 28.66 7.62 60.98
N LEU A 140 29.15 8.19 59.86
CA LEU A 140 30.34 9.03 59.88
C LEU A 140 30.12 10.33 60.67
N ALA A 141 28.95 10.96 60.53
CA ALA A 141 28.59 12.16 61.28
C ALA A 141 28.48 11.89 62.79
N GLU A 142 27.84 10.78 63.19
CA GLU A 142 27.78 10.36 64.59
C GLU A 142 29.16 10.04 65.16
N ALA A 143 29.99 9.29 64.42
CA ALA A 143 31.35 8.97 64.84
C ALA A 143 32.23 10.23 64.96
N ALA A 144 32.12 11.17 64.03
CA ALA A 144 32.82 12.45 64.07
C ALA A 144 32.36 13.30 65.28
N LEU A 145 31.05 13.33 65.56
CA LEU A 145 30.50 14.06 66.70
C LEU A 145 30.95 13.45 68.04
N LEU A 146 30.89 12.13 68.18
CA LEU A 146 31.38 11.40 69.36
C LEU A 146 32.87 11.63 69.59
N LYS A 147 33.69 11.52 68.53
CA LYS A 147 35.12 11.79 68.60
C LYS A 147 35.40 13.24 68.98
N SER A 148 34.66 14.19 68.42
CA SER A 148 34.76 15.61 68.77
C SER A 148 34.38 15.85 70.24
N GLN A 149 33.33 15.22 70.76
CA GLN A 149 32.94 15.32 72.17
C GLN A 149 34.01 14.70 73.09
N GLN A 150 34.54 13.53 72.76
CA GLN A 150 35.61 12.89 73.52
C GLN A 150 36.88 13.73 73.53
N GLN A 151 37.28 14.28 72.38
CA GLN A 151 38.40 15.23 72.31
C GLN A 151 38.13 16.48 73.13
N PHE A 152 36.91 17.01 73.11
CA PHE A 152 36.53 18.17 73.92
C PHE A 152 36.64 17.88 75.43
N VAL A 153 36.17 16.72 75.89
CA VAL A 153 36.27 16.30 77.29
C VAL A 153 37.72 16.05 77.70
N GLN A 154 38.52 15.37 76.86
CA GLN A 154 39.95 15.18 77.14
C GLN A 154 40.70 16.49 77.23
N ILE A 155 40.45 17.41 76.30
CA ILE A 155 41.04 18.74 76.33
C ILE A 155 40.56 19.49 77.57
N ALA A 156 39.27 19.45 77.91
CA ALA A 156 38.75 20.09 79.11
C ALA A 156 39.40 19.52 80.39
N ASP A 157 39.60 18.21 80.49
CA ASP A 157 40.27 17.54 81.61
C ASP A 157 41.77 17.87 81.68
N GLU A 158 42.48 17.87 80.55
CA GLU A 158 43.88 18.29 80.47
C GLU A 158 44.02 19.79 80.80
N THR A 159 43.08 20.62 80.34
CA THR A 159 43.01 22.06 80.62
C THR A 159 42.77 22.29 82.10
N LEU A 160 41.81 21.60 82.72
CA LEU A 160 41.54 21.65 84.16
C LEU A 160 42.73 21.15 85.00
N LYS A 161 43.41 20.09 84.56
CA LYS A 161 44.66 19.61 85.19
C LYS A 161 45.79 20.62 85.07
N LYS A 162 46.03 21.20 83.89
CA LYS A 162 47.05 22.23 83.65
C LYS A 162 46.73 23.57 84.33
N HIS A 163 45.46 23.92 84.50
CA HIS A 163 45.07 25.07 85.34
C HIS A 163 45.33 24.83 86.83
N LYS A 164 45.35 23.57 87.28
CA LYS A 164 45.76 23.18 88.63
C LYS A 164 47.29 23.22 88.82
N GLU A 165 48.06 23.17 87.73
CA GLU A 165 49.52 23.22 87.69
C GLU A 165 50.00 24.24 86.63
N GLY A 166 49.74 25.53 86.86
CA GLY A 166 50.51 26.65 86.28
C GLY A 166 50.60 26.80 84.74
N ALA A 167 50.13 27.96 84.28
CA ALA A 167 50.54 28.71 83.08
C ALA A 167 49.69 28.58 81.80
N GLU A 168 49.19 29.75 81.41
CA GLU A 168 48.31 30.11 80.29
C GLU A 168 48.92 29.88 78.87
N GLY A 169 50.07 29.22 78.75
CA GLY A 169 50.86 29.15 77.51
C GLY A 169 50.69 27.88 76.64
N GLU A 170 50.25 26.74 77.20
CA GLU A 170 50.24 25.47 76.47
C GLU A 170 48.95 25.15 75.70
N LEU A 171 47.82 25.80 76.05
CA LEU A 171 46.51 25.57 75.41
C LEU A 171 46.53 25.84 73.89
N GLY A 172 47.25 26.89 73.48
CA GLY A 172 47.33 27.29 72.07
C GLY A 172 48.09 26.29 71.19
N LYS A 173 48.96 25.44 71.76
CA LYS A 173 49.71 24.43 70.99
C LYS A 173 48.91 23.14 70.77
N MET A 174 48.04 22.76 71.71
CA MET A 174 47.19 21.56 71.60
C MET A 174 45.88 21.80 70.82
N LEU A 175 45.36 23.04 70.80
CA LEU A 175 44.17 23.40 69.99
C LEU A 175 44.48 23.63 68.50
N LYS A 176 45.76 23.89 68.16
CA LYS A 176 46.21 24.16 66.79
C LYS A 176 45.89 23.04 65.79
N PRO A 177 46.19 21.75 66.07
CA PRO A 177 45.89 20.64 65.17
C PRO A 177 44.39 20.42 64.94
N ILE A 178 43.56 20.77 65.92
CA ILE A 178 42.10 20.68 65.83
C ILE A 178 41.55 21.83 65.00
N SER A 179 42.05 23.05 65.22
CA SER A 179 41.73 24.20 64.37
C SER A 179 42.14 23.97 62.91
N GLU A 180 43.30 23.35 62.66
CA GLU A 180 43.74 23.00 61.31
C GLU A 180 42.88 21.91 60.66
N THR A 181 42.51 20.85 61.39
CA THR A 181 41.65 19.78 60.84
C THR A 181 40.22 20.26 60.61
N PHE A 182 39.65 21.08 61.51
CA PHE A 182 38.37 21.75 61.26
C PHE A 182 38.44 22.71 60.09
N GLY A 183 39.54 23.46 59.93
CA GLY A 183 39.76 24.33 58.77
C GLY A 183 39.83 23.55 57.45
N GLN A 184 40.48 22.39 57.43
CA GLN A 184 40.52 21.53 56.24
C GLN A 184 39.18 20.87 55.96
N PHE A 185 38.45 20.44 56.99
CA PHE A 185 37.11 19.87 56.84
C PHE A 185 36.13 20.91 56.31
N GLN A 186 36.14 22.12 56.87
CA GLN A 186 35.31 23.22 56.41
C GLN A 186 35.61 23.56 54.95
N LYS A 187 36.89 23.64 54.57
CA LYS A 187 37.28 23.80 53.15
C LYS A 187 36.73 22.69 52.25
N LYS A 188 36.80 21.42 52.65
CA LYS A 188 36.25 20.32 51.84
C LYS A 188 34.73 20.36 51.74
N VAL A 189 34.03 20.74 52.82
CA VAL A 189 32.57 20.90 52.80
C VAL A 189 32.17 22.05 51.88
N ASP A 190 32.86 23.19 51.96
CA ASP A 190 32.64 24.33 51.07
C ASP A 190 32.91 23.95 49.61
N GLU A 191 33.97 23.17 49.35
CA GLU A 191 34.32 22.69 48.03
C GLU A 191 33.25 21.75 47.47
N ILE A 192 32.76 20.78 48.25
CA ILE A 192 31.67 19.86 47.86
C ILE A 192 30.36 20.61 47.62
N GLN A 193 30.02 21.59 48.48
CA GLN A 193 28.83 22.41 48.30
C GLN A 193 28.93 23.24 47.02
N LYS A 194 30.12 23.78 46.72
CA LYS A 194 30.38 24.50 45.47
C LYS A 194 30.25 23.59 44.26
N THR A 195 30.87 22.40 44.25
CA THR A 195 30.74 21.46 43.12
C THR A 195 29.29 21.01 42.95
N SER A 196 28.57 20.73 44.04
CA SER A 196 27.15 20.36 43.99
C SER A 196 26.27 21.47 43.45
N ALA A 197 26.58 22.74 43.77
CA ALA A 197 25.88 23.89 43.22
C ALA A 197 26.16 24.07 41.72
N GLU A 198 27.41 23.88 41.29
CA GLU A 198 27.81 23.92 39.88
C GLU A 198 27.14 22.81 39.06
N ASP A 199 27.07 21.59 39.59
CA ASP A 199 26.42 20.46 38.91
C ASP A 199 24.90 20.65 38.81
N ARG A 200 24.25 21.19 39.85
CA ARG A 200 22.83 21.56 39.80
C ARG A 200 22.57 22.65 38.75
N ALA A 201 23.43 23.67 38.68
CA ALA A 201 23.31 24.72 37.67
C ALA A 201 23.46 24.17 36.25
N LYS A 202 24.43 23.30 36.01
CA LYS A 202 24.61 22.61 34.72
C LYS A 202 23.40 21.76 34.35
N LEU A 203 22.84 21.03 35.30
CA LEU A 203 21.66 20.20 35.07
C LEU A 203 20.43 21.05 34.73
N GLU A 204 20.21 22.15 35.45
CA GLU A 204 19.13 23.10 35.18
C GLU A 204 19.28 23.73 33.78
N GLU A 205 20.50 24.05 33.36
CA GLU A 205 20.80 24.53 32.02
C GLU A 205 20.54 23.48 30.94
N GLN A 206 20.92 22.22 31.17
CA GLN A 206 20.59 21.13 30.24
C GLN A 206 19.08 20.89 30.14
N ILE A 207 18.35 20.88 31.26
CA ILE A 207 16.88 20.74 31.28
C ILE A 207 16.23 21.89 30.51
N ARG A 208 16.71 23.11 30.69
CA ARG A 208 16.24 24.28 29.93
C ARG A 208 16.48 24.13 28.43
N GLY A 209 17.67 23.69 28.04
CA GLY A 209 18.01 23.41 26.63
C GLY A 209 17.14 22.33 26.01
N VAL A 210 16.80 21.27 26.76
CA VAL A 210 15.85 20.24 26.34
C VAL A 210 14.45 20.83 26.16
N ASN A 211 13.96 21.61 27.12
CA ASN A 211 12.64 22.22 27.05
C ASN A 211 12.51 23.18 25.85
N GLU A 212 13.52 24.02 25.61
CA GLU A 212 13.57 24.88 24.42
C GLU A 212 13.57 24.07 23.11
N SER A 213 14.29 22.95 23.08
CA SER A 213 14.33 22.06 21.91
C SER A 213 12.98 21.40 21.65
N VAL A 214 12.27 20.97 22.70
CA VAL A 214 10.90 20.43 22.62
C VAL A 214 9.94 21.50 22.08
N ILE A 215 10.00 22.72 22.61
CA ILE A 215 9.15 23.83 22.15
C ILE A 215 9.43 24.17 20.68
N LYS A 216 10.71 24.26 20.27
CA LYS A 216 11.09 24.50 18.87
C LYS A 216 10.60 23.39 17.94
N THR A 217 10.75 22.13 18.35
CA THR A 217 10.33 20.97 17.55
C THR A 217 8.82 20.92 17.40
N ALA A 218 8.06 21.11 18.50
CA ALA A 218 6.61 21.19 18.46
C ALA A 218 6.12 22.37 17.59
N GLY A 219 6.79 23.52 17.69
CA GLY A 219 6.51 24.68 16.84
C GLY A 219 6.76 24.42 15.37
N ALA A 220 7.86 23.74 15.02
CA ALA A 220 8.17 23.36 13.64
C ALA A 220 7.16 22.35 13.08
N ALA A 221 6.78 21.34 13.88
CA ALA A 221 5.76 20.36 13.50
C ALA A 221 4.40 21.02 13.25
N ASN A 222 3.98 21.95 14.13
CA ASN A 222 2.74 22.70 13.94
C ASN A 222 2.77 23.63 12.72
N LYS A 223 3.91 24.28 12.45
CA LYS A 223 4.09 25.07 11.22
C LYS A 223 4.03 24.22 9.97
N LEU A 224 4.63 23.03 9.98
CA LEU A 224 4.53 22.07 8.88
C LEU A 224 3.09 21.61 8.68
N ALA A 225 2.40 21.22 9.76
CA ALA A 225 1.00 20.82 9.72
C ALA A 225 0.11 21.94 9.14
N SER A 226 0.29 23.18 9.59
CA SER A 226 -0.43 24.35 9.07
C SER A 226 -0.08 24.66 7.60
N ALA A 227 1.19 24.51 7.20
CA ALA A 227 1.59 24.66 5.81
C ALA A 227 0.90 23.59 4.94
N LEU A 228 0.82 22.34 5.39
CA LEU A 228 0.14 21.25 4.68
C LEU A 228 -1.39 21.39 4.67
N SER A 229 -1.96 22.11 5.63
CA SER A 229 -3.41 22.37 5.72
C SER A 229 -3.86 23.50 4.80
N THR A 230 -2.96 24.42 4.43
CA THR A 230 -3.29 25.55 3.54
C THR A 230 -3.60 25.06 2.12
N THR A 231 -4.74 25.46 1.53
CA THR A 231 -5.23 24.95 0.22
C THR A 231 -4.17 24.90 -0.89
N ARG A 232 -3.31 25.93 -1.00
CA ARG A 232 -2.27 26.01 -2.03
C ARG A 232 -1.10 25.05 -1.80
N HIS A 233 -0.65 24.93 -0.55
CA HIS A 233 0.52 24.13 -0.19
C HIS A 233 0.15 22.66 0.04
N GLY A 234 -1.02 22.39 0.63
CA GLY A 234 -1.61 21.07 0.75
C GLY A 234 -1.95 20.44 -0.60
N GLY A 235 -2.42 21.25 -1.56
CA GLY A 235 -2.59 20.80 -2.95
C GLY A 235 -1.25 20.35 -3.56
N ARG A 236 -0.23 21.20 -3.53
CA ARG A 236 1.10 20.87 -4.06
C ARG A 236 1.76 19.66 -3.36
N TRP A 237 1.55 19.51 -2.05
CA TRP A 237 2.02 18.32 -1.32
C TRP A 237 1.25 17.06 -1.73
N GLY A 238 -0.05 17.17 -1.98
CA GLY A 238 -0.86 16.09 -2.54
C GLY A 238 -0.36 15.66 -3.91
N GLU A 239 -0.06 16.62 -4.79
CA GLU A 239 0.52 16.38 -6.13
C GLU A 239 1.89 15.70 -6.05
N GLU A 240 2.79 16.18 -5.18
CA GLU A 240 4.11 15.59 -4.98
C GLU A 240 4.02 14.17 -4.38
N THR A 241 3.09 13.97 -3.45
CA THR A 241 2.82 12.64 -2.88
C THR A 241 2.27 11.70 -3.94
N LEU A 242 1.40 12.18 -4.83
CA LEU A 242 0.89 11.42 -5.96
C LEU A 242 2.03 11.03 -6.93
N ARG A 243 2.94 11.96 -7.26
CA ARG A 243 4.14 11.66 -8.04
C ARG A 243 4.95 10.53 -7.41
N ASN A 244 5.26 10.63 -6.12
CA ASN A 244 6.03 9.61 -5.41
C ASN A 244 5.35 8.24 -5.45
N VAL A 245 4.02 8.18 -5.29
CA VAL A 245 3.26 6.92 -5.36
C VAL A 245 3.34 6.30 -6.77
N LEU A 246 3.23 7.12 -7.82
CA LEU A 246 3.34 6.65 -9.20
C LEU A 246 4.75 6.14 -9.51
N GLU A 247 5.79 6.87 -9.12
CA GLU A 247 7.18 6.43 -9.27
C GLU A 247 7.47 5.14 -8.50
N MET A 248 7.00 5.03 -7.27
CA MET A 248 7.12 3.80 -6.47
C MET A 248 6.37 2.61 -7.08
N SER A 249 5.30 2.86 -7.84
CA SER A 249 4.60 1.82 -8.61
C SER A 249 5.33 1.39 -9.88
N GLY A 250 6.48 2.02 -10.18
CA GLY A 250 7.33 1.72 -11.34
C GLY A 250 7.00 2.54 -12.58
N LEU A 251 6.15 3.57 -12.46
CA LEU A 251 5.82 4.47 -13.58
C LEU A 251 6.88 5.57 -13.68
N SER A 252 7.39 5.81 -14.89
CA SER A 252 8.37 6.86 -15.14
C SER A 252 7.66 8.19 -15.49
N PRO A 253 8.10 9.31 -14.89
CA PRO A 253 7.68 10.64 -15.31
C PRO A 253 7.95 10.86 -16.80
N TYR A 254 7.06 11.59 -17.48
CA TYR A 254 7.09 11.95 -18.91
C TYR A 254 6.98 10.80 -19.91
N ALA A 255 7.25 9.55 -19.51
CA ALA A 255 7.04 8.36 -20.32
C ALA A 255 5.67 7.73 -20.03
N ASP A 256 5.42 7.38 -18.77
CA ASP A 256 4.21 6.66 -18.34
C ASP A 256 3.17 7.61 -17.76
N PHE A 257 3.57 8.72 -17.16
CA PHE A 257 2.63 9.74 -16.68
C PHE A 257 3.12 11.16 -16.92
N THR A 258 2.17 12.10 -17.03
CA THR A 258 2.45 13.52 -17.19
C THR A 258 1.65 14.32 -16.18
N GLU A 259 2.34 15.19 -15.45
CA GLU A 259 1.76 16.17 -14.54
C GLU A 259 1.44 17.47 -15.30
N GLN A 260 0.26 18.04 -15.06
CA GLN A 260 -0.14 19.30 -15.68
C GLN A 260 0.20 20.47 -14.75
N ASN A 261 1.42 21.02 -14.88
CA ASN A 261 1.85 22.19 -14.11
C ASN A 261 0.95 23.41 -14.36
N SER A 262 0.63 24.15 -13.29
CA SER A 262 -0.34 25.24 -13.25
C SER A 262 0.06 26.55 -13.96
N SER A 263 0.92 26.49 -14.97
CA SER A 263 1.42 27.66 -15.69
C SER A 263 1.06 27.53 -17.17
N GLU A 264 0.19 28.43 -17.63
CA GLU A 264 -0.31 28.62 -19.01
C GLU A 264 -1.69 28.01 -19.39
N THR A 265 -2.66 28.93 -19.40
CA THR A 265 -3.59 29.31 -20.48
C THR A 265 -4.80 28.44 -20.85
N ASP A 266 -5.95 29.15 -20.83
CA ASP A 266 -7.17 29.02 -21.63
C ASP A 266 -8.37 28.16 -21.20
N LYS A 267 -9.53 28.74 -21.51
CA LYS A 267 -10.86 28.64 -20.90
C LYS A 267 -11.45 27.23 -20.81
N GLY A 268 -11.99 26.92 -19.63
CA GLY A 268 -13.14 26.01 -19.44
C GLY A 268 -12.88 24.51 -19.46
N ARG A 269 -11.65 24.05 -19.66
CA ARG A 269 -11.33 22.62 -19.66
C ARG A 269 -11.07 22.12 -18.24
N ILE A 270 -11.82 21.10 -17.82
CA ILE A 270 -11.57 20.37 -16.57
C ILE A 270 -10.16 19.77 -16.68
N ARG A 271 -9.20 20.30 -15.89
CA ARG A 271 -7.81 19.83 -15.89
C ARG A 271 -7.59 18.86 -14.74
N PRO A 272 -7.12 17.64 -15.02
CA PRO A 272 -6.70 16.70 -13.98
C PRO A 272 -5.26 16.95 -13.53
N ASP A 273 -4.92 16.45 -12.34
CA ASP A 273 -3.57 16.59 -11.77
C ASP A 273 -2.55 15.74 -12.53
N VAL A 274 -2.90 14.48 -12.85
CA VAL A 274 -2.03 13.53 -13.57
C VAL A 274 -2.78 12.78 -14.66
N ILE A 275 -2.11 12.57 -15.79
CA ILE A 275 -2.55 11.66 -16.86
C ILE A 275 -1.52 10.54 -16.99
N VAL A 276 -1.97 9.29 -16.83
CA VAL A 276 -1.17 8.07 -17.01
C VAL A 276 -1.49 7.47 -18.38
N ARG A 277 -0.45 7.18 -19.17
CA ARG A 277 -0.57 6.54 -20.49
C ARG A 277 -0.55 5.03 -20.31
N MET A 278 -1.54 4.37 -20.87
CA MET A 278 -1.73 2.93 -20.80
C MET A 278 -1.48 2.28 -22.16
N PRO A 279 -1.13 0.98 -22.19
CA PRO A 279 -1.01 0.24 -23.44
C PRO A 279 -2.27 0.32 -24.30
N GLY A 280 -2.07 0.46 -25.61
CA GLY A 280 -3.14 0.65 -26.59
C GLY A 280 -3.58 2.10 -26.78
N GLY A 281 -2.76 3.08 -26.33
CA GLY A 281 -3.04 4.50 -26.50
C GLY A 281 -4.11 5.04 -25.56
N ARG A 282 -4.49 4.29 -24.52
CA ARG A 282 -5.52 4.67 -23.56
C ARG A 282 -4.94 5.61 -22.50
N GLU A 283 -5.74 6.53 -22.01
CA GLU A 283 -5.34 7.48 -20.96
C GLU A 283 -6.16 7.26 -19.68
N LEU A 284 -5.48 7.21 -18.54
CA LEU A 284 -6.08 7.20 -17.20
C LEU A 284 -5.84 8.55 -16.53
N VAL A 285 -6.92 9.15 -16.03
CA VAL A 285 -6.92 10.48 -15.46
C VAL A 285 -7.04 10.39 -13.94
N ILE A 286 -6.12 11.02 -13.21
CA ILE A 286 -6.07 11.02 -11.74
C ILE A 286 -6.15 12.46 -11.22
N ASP A 287 -7.04 12.70 -10.25
CA ASP A 287 -7.20 13.98 -9.54
C ASP A 287 -7.07 13.70 -8.03
N SER A 288 -6.21 14.45 -7.36
CA SER A 288 -5.94 14.34 -5.94
C SER A 288 -6.55 15.52 -5.19
N LYS A 289 -7.21 15.25 -4.06
CA LYS A 289 -7.76 16.31 -3.22
C LYS A 289 -7.46 16.07 -1.75
N VAL A 290 -6.71 16.99 -1.16
CA VAL A 290 -6.31 16.92 0.24
C VAL A 290 -7.30 17.71 1.11
N SER A 291 -7.69 17.15 2.26
CA SER A 291 -8.51 17.80 3.29
C SER A 291 -8.05 17.39 4.67
N LEU A 292 -7.09 18.14 5.21
CA LEU A 292 -6.39 17.77 6.44
C LEU A 292 -6.80 18.60 7.66
N ASP A 293 -7.46 19.75 7.46
CA ASP A 293 -7.76 20.71 8.54
C ASP A 293 -8.52 20.09 9.72
N ASP A 294 -9.64 19.41 9.45
CA ASP A 294 -10.47 18.85 10.53
C ASP A 294 -9.79 17.63 11.19
N TYR A 295 -8.97 16.90 10.44
CA TYR A 295 -8.19 15.79 10.99
C TYR A 295 -7.11 16.31 11.94
N LEU A 296 -6.41 17.38 11.57
CA LEU A 296 -5.42 18.03 12.43
C LEU A 296 -6.07 18.64 13.67
N ALA A 297 -7.23 19.28 13.51
CA ALA A 297 -8.02 19.79 14.63
C ALA A 297 -8.43 18.67 15.58
N ALA A 298 -8.86 17.51 15.06
CA ALA A 298 -9.16 16.33 15.87
C ALA A 298 -7.92 15.79 16.61
N SER A 299 -6.75 15.76 15.95
CA SER A 299 -5.52 15.22 16.54
C SER A 299 -5.00 16.07 17.72
N ASN A 300 -5.26 17.38 17.67
CA ASN A 300 -4.84 18.33 18.70
C ASN A 300 -5.92 18.57 19.78
N GLU A 301 -7.09 17.94 19.67
CA GLU A 301 -8.20 18.12 20.61
C GLU A 301 -8.15 17.08 21.74
N SER A 302 -8.14 17.60 22.96
CA SER A 302 -8.09 16.82 24.20
C SER A 302 -9.48 16.33 24.62
N ASP A 303 -10.54 17.09 24.32
CA ASP A 303 -11.92 16.74 24.64
C ASP A 303 -12.44 15.65 23.67
N PRO A 304 -12.79 14.45 24.16
CA PRO A 304 -13.29 13.36 23.31
C PRO A 304 -14.53 13.74 22.48
N ALA A 305 -15.42 14.58 22.99
CA ALA A 305 -16.65 14.96 22.30
C ALA A 305 -16.36 15.88 21.10
N LYS A 306 -15.52 16.90 21.31
CA LYS A 306 -15.09 17.81 20.24
C LYS A 306 -14.21 17.10 19.21
N ARG A 307 -13.33 16.19 19.65
CA ARG A 307 -12.55 15.34 18.75
C ARG A 307 -13.46 14.55 17.82
N HIS A 308 -14.54 13.96 18.34
CA HIS A 308 -15.50 13.22 17.52
C HIS A 308 -16.22 14.13 16.50
N GLN A 309 -16.56 15.36 16.89
CA GLN A 309 -17.16 16.35 15.97
C GLN A 309 -16.20 16.71 14.82
N HIS A 310 -14.92 16.94 15.11
CA HIS A 310 -13.90 17.19 14.09
C HIS A 310 -13.72 16.01 13.14
N LEU A 311 -13.68 14.78 13.66
CA LEU A 311 -13.62 13.57 12.82
C LEU A 311 -14.87 13.40 11.95
N ALA A 312 -16.05 13.73 12.47
CA ALA A 312 -17.30 13.70 11.69
C ALA A 312 -17.28 14.74 10.55
N ALA A 313 -16.79 15.95 10.83
CA ALA A 313 -16.61 17.00 9.83
C ALA A 313 -15.59 16.58 8.75
N HIS A 314 -14.46 15.99 9.15
CA HIS A 314 -13.46 15.43 8.23
C HIS A 314 -14.11 14.39 7.29
N ALA A 315 -14.82 13.42 7.85
CA ALA A 315 -15.49 12.37 7.07
C ALA A 315 -16.53 12.95 6.10
N GLN A 316 -17.24 14.01 6.49
CA GLN A 316 -18.17 14.71 5.59
C GLN A 316 -17.45 15.40 4.44
N LYS A 317 -16.34 16.12 4.69
CA LYS A 317 -15.55 16.77 3.63
C LYS A 317 -14.94 15.74 2.68
N VAL A 318 -14.41 14.64 3.18
CA VAL A 318 -13.91 13.52 2.36
C VAL A 318 -15.01 12.98 1.45
N ARG A 319 -16.19 12.67 2.00
CA ARG A 319 -17.34 12.23 1.19
C ARG A 319 -17.76 13.25 0.14
N ALA A 320 -17.77 14.54 0.49
CA ALA A 320 -18.10 15.61 -0.45
C ALA A 320 -17.06 15.71 -1.58
N HIS A 321 -15.78 15.51 -1.28
CA HIS A 321 -14.72 15.46 -2.29
C HIS A 321 -14.86 14.26 -3.21
N VAL A 322 -15.04 13.06 -2.69
CA VAL A 322 -15.30 11.85 -3.50
C VAL A 322 -16.49 12.07 -4.42
N THR A 323 -17.61 12.58 -3.88
CA THR A 323 -18.82 12.84 -4.68
C THR A 323 -18.59 13.93 -5.72
N GLY A 324 -17.84 14.98 -5.38
CA GLY A 324 -17.50 16.06 -6.30
C GLY A 324 -16.61 15.59 -7.45
N LEU A 325 -15.63 14.74 -7.17
CA LEU A 325 -14.74 14.15 -8.18
C LEU A 325 -15.50 13.16 -9.07
N ALA A 326 -16.35 12.30 -8.50
CA ALA A 326 -17.17 11.37 -9.25
C ALA A 326 -18.16 12.08 -10.22
N ARG A 327 -18.63 13.29 -9.86
CA ARG A 327 -19.50 14.11 -10.71
C ARG A 327 -18.76 14.83 -11.84
N LYS A 328 -17.44 15.04 -11.71
CA LYS A 328 -16.66 15.65 -12.78
C LYS A 328 -16.46 14.56 -13.82
N ASP A 329 -17.17 14.70 -14.94
CA ASP A 329 -17.07 13.79 -16.08
C ASP A 329 -15.74 13.98 -16.85
N TYR A 330 -14.60 13.80 -16.19
CA TYR A 330 -13.27 13.90 -16.80
C TYR A 330 -13.20 13.05 -18.08
N TRP A 331 -13.86 11.89 -18.06
CA TRP A 331 -14.01 10.99 -19.20
C TRP A 331 -14.62 11.63 -20.44
N LYS A 332 -15.57 12.59 -20.35
CA LYS A 332 -16.23 13.18 -21.53
C LYS A 332 -15.29 13.97 -22.46
N GLY A 333 -14.12 14.41 -21.96
CA GLY A 333 -13.17 15.25 -22.69
C GLY A 333 -12.04 14.52 -23.44
N PHE A 334 -11.89 13.19 -23.28
CA PHE A 334 -10.79 12.42 -23.87
C PHE A 334 -11.31 11.35 -24.84
N SER A 335 -10.61 11.17 -25.97
CA SER A 335 -11.01 10.32 -27.11
C SER A 335 -10.74 8.83 -26.90
N ASP A 336 -9.66 8.46 -26.19
CA ASP A 336 -9.17 7.08 -26.07
C ASP A 336 -9.10 6.66 -24.60
N ARG A 337 -10.08 5.83 -24.17
CA ARG A 337 -10.38 5.58 -22.75
C ARG A 337 -10.08 4.13 -22.34
N VAL A 338 -9.90 3.93 -21.03
CA VAL A 338 -9.95 2.62 -20.38
C VAL A 338 -11.41 2.24 -20.09
N ASP A 339 -11.79 0.97 -20.30
CA ASP A 339 -13.18 0.48 -20.20
C ASP A 339 -13.77 0.51 -18.77
N PHE A 340 -12.95 0.81 -17.75
CA PHE A 340 -13.35 0.78 -16.34
C PHE A 340 -12.81 2.02 -15.62
N VAL A 341 -13.70 2.76 -14.95
CA VAL A 341 -13.42 3.88 -14.03
C VAL A 341 -13.82 3.46 -12.62
#